data_AF-A0A933VTH0-F1
#
_entry.id   AF-A0A933VTH0-F1
#
_cell.length_a   1.000
_cell.length_b   1.000
_cell.length_c   1.000
_cell.angle_alpha   90.00
_cell.angle_beta   90.00
_cell.angle_gamma   90.00
#
_symmetry.space_group_name_H-M   'P 1'
#
loop_
_entity.id
_entity.type
_entity.pdbx_description
1 polymer ?
#
loop_
_entity_poly.entity_id
_entity_poly.type
_entity_poly.pdbx_seq_one_letter_code
_entity_poly.pdbx_strand_id
1 'polypeptide(L)'
;MAKRKVIIRRCEEYDQLLIKQIIREGIEELGEKPKGRILIKPNVVTANTQYIHHSYTAPQVVKAMVNVLRETSTDCEIALGESGAIGMPTRLFFADSGYSEMAKELGVPLRNFNEEKTVEVKLSRAKWHKTFLAAKSLYEADYKIWMPKLKYHIVCQITNALKLNIGILTHKERFLYHDDRLNEKVVDLLEFGYPNLVVTDAVVIGHGFESSPYPFHLGAVLISNDPVAVDTVAARILNYQPEEVLHLVEARDRGYGSLVFGDIEISGDVSVEELAEKTRHIESAFQDLQKLKTPIKFYEGVNPKTGNICYGGCICSIKGVLGTAEKKYPGSLAGAKPGGIVMGYYRGDVVHPGQPVALIGSCSGVEGRLECGKAIRIKSCPVKVRDLAVLLLRKFDIRSPAFDPANIAKMLYYSGIEAYSKMTIS
;
A
#
# COMPACT_ATOMS: atom_id res chain seq x y z
N MET A 1 6.90 27.84 12.17
CA MET A 1 6.52 26.43 11.99
C MET A 1 7.47 25.57 12.81
N ALA A 2 7.00 24.46 13.39
CA ALA A 2 7.92 23.48 13.97
C ALA A 2 8.90 23.01 12.88
N LYS A 3 10.15 22.73 13.26
CA LYS A 3 11.11 22.14 12.31
C LYS A 3 10.64 20.75 11.92
N ARG A 4 10.79 20.41 10.64
CA ARG A 4 10.52 19.07 10.11
C ARG A 4 11.63 18.16 10.59
N LYS A 5 11.29 17.11 11.33
CA LYS A 5 12.29 16.26 11.97
C LYS A 5 12.02 14.79 11.67
N VAL A 6 13.07 14.06 11.34
CA VAL A 6 13.05 12.61 11.14
C VAL A 6 14.08 11.99 12.06
N ILE A 7 13.61 11.16 12.99
CA ILE A 7 14.44 10.43 13.94
C ILE A 7 14.57 9.00 13.40
N ILE A 8 15.80 8.51 13.26
CA ILE A 8 16.08 7.15 12.78
C ILE A 8 16.77 6.38 13.90
N ARG A 9 16.12 5.34 14.42
CA ARG A 9 16.69 4.49 15.48
C ARG A 9 16.91 3.07 14.98
N ARG A 10 18.06 2.50 15.33
CA ARG A 10 18.37 1.08 15.09
C ARG A 10 17.41 0.20 15.88
N CYS A 11 16.84 -0.78 15.22
CA CYS A 11 15.90 -1.73 15.79
C CYS A 11 16.00 -3.04 15.00
N GLU A 12 16.89 -3.93 15.43
CA GLU A 12 17.22 -5.16 14.68
C GLU A 12 16.16 -6.25 14.86
N GLU A 13 15.30 -6.16 15.87
CA GLU A 13 14.28 -7.16 16.15
C GLU A 13 12.99 -6.49 16.60
N TYR A 14 11.87 -7.22 16.50
CA TYR A 14 10.58 -6.78 17.01
C TYR A 14 10.48 -6.93 18.55
N ASP A 15 11.52 -6.48 19.27
CA ASP A 15 11.53 -6.38 20.72
C ASP A 15 10.62 -5.24 21.18
N GLN A 16 9.55 -5.58 21.91
CA GLN A 16 8.53 -4.62 22.31
C GLN A 16 9.04 -3.57 23.31
N LEU A 17 9.99 -3.92 24.18
CA LEU A 17 10.52 -2.98 25.18
C LEU A 17 11.42 -1.95 24.51
N LEU A 18 12.29 -2.40 23.60
CA LEU A 18 13.14 -1.51 22.80
C LEU A 18 12.30 -0.59 21.91
N ILE A 19 11.32 -1.14 21.17
CA ILE A 19 10.47 -0.32 20.30
C ILE A 19 9.68 0.71 21.12
N LYS A 20 9.16 0.31 22.29
CA LYS A 20 8.47 1.22 23.21
C LYS A 20 9.40 2.35 23.66
N GLN A 21 10.64 2.04 24.02
CA GLN A 21 11.63 3.05 24.38
C GLN A 21 11.91 4.01 23.21
N ILE A 22 12.18 3.49 22.01
CA ILE A 22 12.42 4.26 20.79
C ILE A 22 11.25 5.21 20.50
N ILE A 23 10.01 4.72 20.56
CA ILE A 23 8.82 5.52 20.29
C ILE A 23 8.66 6.63 21.33
N ARG A 24 8.82 6.32 22.63
CA ARG A 24 8.72 7.30 23.71
C ARG A 24 9.76 8.41 23.57
N GLU A 25 11.03 8.06 23.39
CA GLU A 25 12.10 9.03 23.20
C GLU A 25 11.87 9.88 21.94
N GLY A 26 11.36 9.27 20.86
CA GLY A 26 11.02 10.00 19.65
C GLY A 26 9.89 11.01 19.84
N ILE A 27 8.83 10.66 20.57
CA ILE A 27 7.74 11.58 20.92
C ILE A 27 8.26 12.74 21.78
N GLU A 28 9.09 12.44 22.79
CA GLU A 28 9.73 13.44 23.66
C GLU A 28 10.64 14.39 22.86
N GLU A 29 11.49 13.85 21.99
CA GLU A 29 12.43 14.60 21.15
C GLU A 29 11.71 15.49 20.12
N LEU A 30 10.56 15.05 19.60
CA LEU A 30 9.71 15.86 18.73
C LEU A 30 8.86 16.89 19.49
N GLY A 31 8.77 16.78 20.83
CA GLY A 31 7.89 17.61 21.65
C GLY A 31 6.40 17.36 21.41
N GLU A 32 6.05 16.19 20.84
CA GLU A 32 4.68 15.82 20.53
C GLU A 32 3.90 15.49 21.80
N LYS A 33 2.63 15.89 21.85
CA LYS A 33 1.74 15.68 23.00
C LYS A 33 0.40 15.07 22.54
N PRO A 34 0.39 13.77 22.18
CA PRO A 34 -0.83 13.09 21.80
C PRO A 34 -1.90 13.21 22.90
N LYS A 35 -3.14 13.56 22.53
CA LYS A 35 -4.27 13.74 23.46
C LYS A 35 -5.62 13.62 22.75
N GLY A 36 -6.69 13.40 23.51
CA GLY A 36 -8.05 13.30 22.98
C GLY A 36 -8.31 11.96 22.28
N ARG A 37 -9.13 11.96 21.22
CA ARG A 37 -9.38 10.75 20.43
C ARG A 37 -8.20 10.52 19.49
N ILE A 38 -7.38 9.53 19.83
CA ILE A 38 -6.20 9.14 19.06
C ILE A 38 -6.57 8.01 18.12
N LEU A 39 -6.43 8.25 16.82
CA LEU A 39 -6.52 7.20 15.81
C LEU A 39 -5.11 6.78 15.38
N ILE A 40 -4.78 5.52 15.66
CA ILE A 40 -3.60 4.86 15.10
C ILE A 40 -4.00 4.16 13.81
N LYS A 41 -3.36 4.55 12.72
CA LYS A 41 -3.52 3.90 11.42
C LYS A 41 -2.28 3.06 11.09
N PRO A 42 -2.30 1.74 11.32
CA PRO A 42 -1.26 0.84 10.82
C PRO A 42 -1.39 0.66 9.31
N ASN A 43 -0.43 -0.03 8.68
CA ASN A 43 -0.62 -0.60 7.35
C ASN A 43 -1.14 -2.04 7.47
N VAL A 44 -2.40 -2.33 7.10
CA VAL A 44 -2.94 -3.71 7.05
C VAL A 44 -3.81 -3.93 5.80
N VAL A 45 -3.24 -3.66 4.62
CA VAL A 45 -3.95 -3.79 3.34
C VAL A 45 -4.17 -5.25 2.96
N THR A 46 -3.17 -6.10 3.11
CA THR A 46 -3.26 -7.54 2.86
C THR A 46 -2.53 -8.29 3.97
N ALA A 47 -2.96 -9.53 4.22
CA ALA A 47 -2.29 -10.47 5.10
C ALA A 47 -2.74 -11.88 4.72
N ASN A 48 -1.84 -12.86 4.86
CA ASN A 48 -2.18 -14.26 4.66
C ASN A 48 -1.18 -15.12 5.43
N THR A 49 -1.69 -15.99 6.29
CA THR A 49 -0.87 -16.83 7.18
C THR A 49 0.04 -17.83 6.45
N GLN A 50 -0.14 -18.04 5.14
CA GLN A 50 0.69 -18.98 4.37
C GLN A 50 1.80 -18.28 3.58
N TYR A 51 1.51 -17.16 2.92
CA TYR A 51 2.45 -16.57 1.93
C TYR A 51 2.53 -15.04 1.93
N ILE A 52 1.69 -14.32 2.68
CA ILE A 52 1.72 -12.85 2.76
C ILE A 52 2.07 -12.45 4.19
N HIS A 53 3.35 -12.54 4.48
CA HIS A 53 3.98 -12.10 5.73
C HIS A 53 4.63 -10.73 5.51
N HIS A 54 4.73 -9.91 6.55
CA HIS A 54 5.44 -8.61 6.52
C HIS A 54 4.97 -7.63 5.43
N SER A 55 3.75 -7.77 4.91
CA SER A 55 3.14 -6.75 4.03
C SER A 55 2.43 -5.64 4.82
N TYR A 56 2.31 -5.83 6.13
CA TYR A 56 1.60 -5.01 7.10
C TYR A 56 2.53 -4.65 8.27
N THR A 57 2.25 -3.54 8.95
CA THR A 57 2.98 -3.09 10.14
C THR A 57 2.92 -4.16 11.23
N ALA A 58 4.07 -4.54 11.79
CA ALA A 58 4.12 -5.62 12.76
C ALA A 58 3.30 -5.26 14.02
N PRO A 59 2.44 -6.17 14.53
CA PRO A 59 1.64 -5.94 15.72
C PRO A 59 2.46 -5.44 16.92
N GLN A 60 3.70 -5.92 17.09
CA GLN A 60 4.62 -5.52 18.15
C GLN A 60 4.89 -4.01 18.16
N VAL A 61 5.02 -3.38 16.99
CA VAL A 61 5.26 -1.93 16.87
C VAL A 61 4.02 -1.15 17.32
N VAL A 62 2.83 -1.62 16.94
CA VAL A 62 1.56 -1.00 17.34
C VAL A 62 1.29 -1.20 18.83
N LYS A 63 1.57 -2.40 19.39
CA LYS A 63 1.52 -2.66 20.84
C LYS A 63 2.40 -1.68 21.61
N ALA A 64 3.64 -1.50 21.16
CA ALA A 64 4.57 -0.55 21.76
C ALA A 64 4.00 0.88 21.74
N MET A 65 3.47 1.35 20.61
CA MET A 65 2.82 2.67 20.51
C MET A 65 1.66 2.83 21.49
N VAL A 66 0.75 1.85 21.56
CA VAL A 66 -0.39 1.89 22.50
C VAL A 66 0.08 1.98 23.95
N ASN A 67 1.12 1.21 24.31
CA ASN A 67 1.68 1.24 25.67
C ASN A 67 2.35 2.58 25.98
N VAL A 68 3.09 3.18 25.04
CA VAL A 68 3.64 4.53 25.22
C VAL A 68 2.52 5.52 25.48
N LEU A 69 1.47 5.54 24.65
CA LEU A 69 0.36 6.48 24.81
C LEU A 69 -0.32 6.36 26.18
N ARG A 70 -0.50 5.14 26.69
CA ARG A 70 -1.08 4.89 28.02
C ARG A 70 -0.22 5.38 29.18
N GLU A 71 1.10 5.39 29.00
CA GLU A 71 2.05 5.85 30.01
C GLU A 71 2.26 7.36 29.98
N THR A 72 2.20 7.98 28.80
CA THR A 72 2.52 9.40 28.61
C THR A 72 1.31 10.31 28.56
N SER A 73 0.10 9.76 28.41
CA SER A 73 -1.09 10.55 28.07
C SER A 73 -2.24 10.20 29.02
N THR A 74 -2.74 11.19 29.76
CA THR A 74 -3.68 10.99 30.87
C THR A 74 -5.16 11.02 30.48
N ASP A 75 -5.47 11.47 29.26
CA ASP A 75 -6.85 11.64 28.76
C ASP A 75 -6.90 11.32 27.25
N CYS A 76 -6.89 10.02 26.92
CA CYS A 76 -6.83 9.54 25.55
C CYS A 76 -7.78 8.38 25.30
N GLU A 77 -8.57 8.50 24.25
CA GLU A 77 -9.33 7.40 23.68
C GLU A 77 -8.56 6.88 22.46
N ILE A 78 -7.95 5.70 22.60
CA ILE A 78 -7.15 5.10 21.53
C ILE A 78 -8.04 4.18 20.69
N ALA A 79 -7.96 4.29 19.36
CA ALA A 79 -8.52 3.32 18.43
C ALA A 79 -7.50 2.96 17.34
N LEU A 80 -7.58 1.73 16.83
CA LEU A 80 -6.84 1.29 15.65
C LEU A 80 -7.79 1.29 14.46
N GLY A 81 -7.37 1.76 13.28
CA GLY A 81 -8.27 1.81 12.11
C GLY A 81 -7.61 1.56 10.77
N GLU A 82 -8.25 0.75 9.93
CA GLU A 82 -7.80 0.44 8.57
C GLU A 82 -8.96 0.01 7.65
N SER A 83 -8.73 0.12 6.35
CA SER A 83 -9.51 -0.47 5.28
C SER A 83 -8.59 -1.38 4.44
N GLY A 84 -8.90 -2.67 4.42
CA GLY A 84 -8.11 -3.69 3.72
C GLY A 84 -8.23 -3.60 2.19
N ALA A 85 -7.58 -4.55 1.50
CA ALA A 85 -7.64 -4.66 0.06
C ALA A 85 -9.09 -4.79 -0.44
N ILE A 86 -9.39 -4.06 -1.51
CA ILE A 86 -10.73 -4.00 -2.11
C ILE A 86 -11.23 -5.36 -2.55
N GLY A 87 -12.51 -5.62 -2.28
CA GLY A 87 -13.19 -6.85 -2.68
C GLY A 87 -12.91 -8.04 -1.76
N MET A 88 -12.21 -7.83 -0.64
CA MET A 88 -12.00 -8.83 0.41
C MET A 88 -12.37 -8.26 1.79
N PRO A 89 -13.03 -9.03 2.67
CA PRO A 89 -13.40 -8.54 4.00
C PRO A 89 -12.18 -8.06 4.79
N THR A 90 -12.20 -6.84 5.32
CA THR A 90 -11.03 -6.30 6.06
C THR A 90 -10.75 -7.11 7.34
N ARG A 91 -11.79 -7.67 7.97
CA ARG A 91 -11.67 -8.57 9.13
C ARG A 91 -10.78 -9.79 8.87
N LEU A 92 -10.75 -10.30 7.63
CA LEU A 92 -9.84 -11.38 7.24
C LEU A 92 -8.38 -10.97 7.45
N PHE A 93 -8.01 -9.77 6.98
CA PHE A 93 -6.64 -9.29 7.09
C PHE A 93 -6.27 -8.96 8.52
N PHE A 94 -7.20 -8.45 9.33
CA PHE A 94 -6.98 -8.28 10.76
C PHE A 94 -6.70 -9.59 11.48
N ALA A 95 -7.41 -10.66 11.14
CA ALA A 95 -7.16 -11.97 11.72
C ALA A 95 -5.81 -12.55 11.26
N ASP A 96 -5.55 -12.55 9.94
CA ASP A 96 -4.33 -13.15 9.37
C ASP A 96 -3.04 -12.37 9.70
N SER A 97 -3.16 -11.11 10.14
CA SER A 97 -2.04 -10.29 10.63
C SER A 97 -1.88 -10.29 12.16
N GLY A 98 -2.77 -10.98 12.89
CA GLY A 98 -2.77 -11.01 14.36
C GLY A 98 -3.32 -9.74 15.03
N TYR A 99 -3.85 -8.78 14.26
CA TYR A 99 -4.43 -7.54 14.80
C TYR A 99 -5.69 -7.79 15.62
N SER A 100 -6.52 -8.78 15.27
CA SER A 100 -7.72 -9.12 16.03
C SER A 100 -7.37 -9.52 17.48
N GLU A 101 -6.41 -10.42 17.65
CA GLU A 101 -5.96 -10.87 18.98
C GLU A 101 -5.21 -9.76 19.71
N MET A 102 -4.32 -9.03 19.03
CA MET A 102 -3.62 -7.88 19.62
C MET A 102 -4.59 -6.84 20.16
N ALA A 103 -5.61 -6.44 19.39
CA ALA A 103 -6.57 -5.42 19.79
C ALA A 103 -7.39 -5.88 21.01
N LYS A 104 -7.75 -7.17 21.05
CA LYS A 104 -8.45 -7.79 22.18
C LYS A 104 -7.58 -7.82 23.44
N GLU A 105 -6.32 -8.24 23.32
CA GLU A 105 -5.33 -8.26 24.41
C GLU A 105 -5.13 -6.85 24.99
N LEU A 106 -5.00 -5.86 24.12
CA LEU A 106 -4.83 -4.48 24.55
C LEU A 106 -6.12 -3.86 25.08
N GLY A 107 -7.30 -4.40 24.76
CA GLY A 107 -8.58 -3.76 25.05
C GLY A 107 -8.79 -2.46 24.26
N VAL A 108 -8.28 -2.39 23.02
CA VAL A 108 -8.38 -1.22 22.14
C VAL A 108 -9.34 -1.52 20.97
N PRO A 109 -10.29 -0.62 20.65
CA PRO A 109 -11.18 -0.82 19.50
C PRO A 109 -10.42 -0.93 18.17
N LEU A 110 -10.69 -2.01 17.42
CA LEU A 110 -10.21 -2.21 16.06
C LEU A 110 -11.32 -1.86 15.07
N ARG A 111 -11.18 -0.72 14.39
CA ARG A 111 -12.17 -0.13 13.49
C ARG A 111 -11.92 -0.58 12.05
N ASN A 112 -12.89 -1.30 11.49
CA ASN A 112 -12.97 -1.53 10.05
C ASN A 112 -13.68 -0.35 9.40
N PHE A 113 -12.93 0.52 8.70
CA PHE A 113 -13.52 1.71 8.06
C PHE A 113 -14.61 1.38 7.03
N ASN A 114 -14.65 0.16 6.50
CA ASN A 114 -15.69 -0.28 5.56
C ASN A 114 -17.04 -0.63 6.21
N GLU A 115 -17.05 -0.80 7.54
CA GLU A 115 -18.24 -1.16 8.32
C GLU A 115 -18.70 -0.04 9.26
N GLU A 116 -17.94 1.05 9.37
CA GLU A 116 -18.34 2.22 10.15
C GLU A 116 -19.35 3.09 9.39
N LYS A 117 -20.10 3.90 10.14
CA LYS A 117 -20.81 5.04 9.57
C LYS A 117 -19.79 6.00 8.96
N THR A 118 -20.15 6.58 7.82
CA THR A 118 -19.29 7.52 7.09
C THR A 118 -19.88 8.92 7.08
N VAL A 119 -19.02 9.92 7.13
CA VAL A 119 -19.33 11.33 6.94
C VAL A 119 -18.69 11.78 5.62
N GLU A 120 -19.47 12.42 4.75
CA GLU A 120 -18.91 13.04 3.54
C GLU A 120 -18.14 14.31 3.92
N VAL A 121 -16.88 14.39 3.51
CA VAL A 121 -15.98 15.51 3.73
C VAL A 121 -15.60 16.12 2.38
N LYS A 122 -15.56 17.45 2.30
CA LYS A 122 -15.09 18.18 1.12
C LYS A 122 -13.58 18.41 1.21
N LEU A 123 -12.87 18.15 0.12
CA LEU A 123 -11.42 18.41 0.01
C LEU A 123 -11.20 19.58 -0.95
N SER A 124 -10.88 20.74 -0.37
CA SER A 124 -10.76 22.02 -1.07
C SER A 124 -9.50 22.15 -1.92
N ARG A 125 -8.42 21.48 -1.51
CA ARG A 125 -7.12 21.46 -2.17
C ARG A 125 -6.97 20.26 -3.10
N ALA A 126 -7.90 19.31 -3.09
CA ALA A 126 -7.84 18.11 -3.93
C ALA A 126 -7.98 18.44 -5.42
N LYS A 127 -7.19 17.77 -6.27
CA LYS A 127 -7.31 17.83 -7.72
C LYS A 127 -8.48 16.97 -8.22
N TRP A 128 -8.67 15.77 -7.66
CA TRP A 128 -9.62 14.77 -8.13
C TRP A 128 -10.66 14.33 -7.08
N HIS A 129 -10.24 13.91 -5.88
CA HIS A 129 -11.16 13.55 -4.80
C HIS A 129 -11.79 14.80 -4.17
N LYS A 130 -12.76 15.43 -4.85
CA LYS A 130 -13.43 16.65 -4.34
C LYS A 130 -14.24 16.40 -3.07
N THR A 131 -14.71 15.17 -2.91
CA THR A 131 -15.35 14.66 -1.70
C THR A 131 -14.75 13.31 -1.32
N PHE A 132 -14.91 12.94 -0.06
CA PHE A 132 -14.40 11.70 0.53
C PHE A 132 -15.34 11.22 1.64
N LEU A 133 -15.67 9.92 1.67
CA LEU A 133 -16.44 9.31 2.76
C LEU A 133 -15.51 8.87 3.90
N ALA A 134 -15.37 9.75 4.89
CA ALA A 134 -14.57 9.50 6.08
C ALA A 134 -15.31 8.57 7.05
N ALA A 135 -14.68 7.45 7.42
CA ALA A 135 -15.19 6.60 8.51
C ALA A 135 -15.26 7.40 9.83
N LYS A 136 -16.27 7.13 10.66
CA LYS A 136 -16.54 7.88 11.90
C LYS A 136 -15.29 8.07 12.76
N SER A 137 -14.57 6.99 13.07
CA SER A 137 -13.37 7.05 13.92
C SER A 137 -12.25 7.91 13.34
N LEU A 138 -12.15 8.00 12.01
CA LEU A 138 -11.20 8.86 11.31
C LEU A 138 -11.65 10.32 11.28
N TYR A 139 -12.95 10.57 11.13
CA TYR A 139 -13.53 11.91 11.15
C TYR A 139 -13.46 12.56 12.54
N GLU A 140 -13.67 11.77 13.59
CA GLU A 140 -13.67 12.23 14.97
C GLU A 140 -12.27 12.28 15.61
N ALA A 141 -11.22 11.81 14.92
CA ALA A 141 -9.87 11.77 15.48
C ALA A 141 -9.32 13.18 15.72
N ASP A 142 -8.95 13.47 16.97
CA ASP A 142 -8.30 14.72 17.37
C ASP A 142 -6.78 14.65 17.14
N TYR A 143 -6.20 13.45 17.15
CA TYR A 143 -4.78 13.19 16.89
C TYR A 143 -4.59 11.92 16.05
N LYS A 144 -3.83 12.02 14.95
CA LYS A 144 -3.64 10.97 13.94
C LYS A 144 -2.20 10.45 13.96
N ILE A 145 -2.03 9.14 14.15
CA ILE A 145 -0.72 8.47 14.24
C ILE A 145 -0.59 7.43 13.15
N TRP A 146 0.13 7.76 12.08
CA TRP A 146 0.28 6.86 10.93
C TRP A 146 1.48 5.95 11.19
N MET A 147 1.26 4.64 11.12
CA MET A 147 2.29 3.64 11.38
C MET A 147 2.50 2.78 10.13
N PRO A 148 3.09 3.32 9.05
CA PRO A 148 3.29 2.58 7.81
C PRO A 148 4.35 1.48 7.96
N LYS A 149 4.28 0.46 7.09
CA LYS A 149 5.41 -0.43 6.81
C LYS A 149 6.14 0.06 5.57
N LEU A 150 7.46 0.24 5.68
CA LEU A 150 8.30 0.67 4.56
C LEU A 150 8.43 -0.45 3.52
N LYS A 151 8.10 -0.14 2.26
CA LYS A 151 8.16 -1.10 1.15
C LYS A 151 8.51 -0.42 -0.17
N TYR A 152 9.15 -1.16 -1.07
CA TYR A 152 9.10 -0.85 -2.49
C TYR A 152 7.67 -1.05 -3.01
N HIS A 153 7.22 -0.20 -3.92
CA HIS A 153 5.87 -0.26 -4.51
C HIS A 153 5.94 -0.35 -6.02
N ILE A 154 5.13 -1.24 -6.60
CA ILE A 154 5.11 -1.54 -8.04
C ILE A 154 4.74 -0.38 -8.98
N VAL A 155 4.14 0.70 -8.47
CA VAL A 155 3.62 1.83 -9.28
C VAL A 155 3.79 3.22 -8.65
N CYS A 156 4.20 3.30 -7.38
CA CYS A 156 4.44 4.56 -6.66
C CYS A 156 5.87 4.66 -6.09
N GLN A 157 6.79 3.82 -6.59
CA GLN A 157 8.18 3.66 -6.11
C GLN A 157 8.26 3.11 -4.68
N ILE A 158 7.64 3.79 -3.71
CA ILE A 158 7.65 3.45 -2.29
C ILE A 158 6.23 3.36 -1.69
N THR A 159 6.11 2.62 -0.59
CA THR A 159 5.00 2.72 0.36
C THR A 159 5.58 3.20 1.69
N ASN A 160 5.10 4.36 2.14
CA ASN A 160 5.32 4.85 3.51
C ASN A 160 4.14 5.74 3.95
N ALA A 161 4.36 6.92 4.53
CA ALA A 161 3.33 7.72 5.19
C ALA A 161 2.28 8.28 4.22
N LEU A 162 2.68 8.87 3.09
CA LEU A 162 1.73 9.47 2.14
C LEU A 162 0.86 8.38 1.54
N LYS A 163 1.48 7.29 1.07
CA LYS A 163 0.76 6.18 0.44
C LYS A 163 -0.20 5.46 1.39
N LEU A 164 0.08 5.49 2.70
CA LEU A 164 -0.80 4.94 3.74
C LEU A 164 -2.20 5.58 3.72
N ASN A 165 -2.31 6.82 3.25
CA ASN A 165 -3.60 7.50 3.13
C ASN A 165 -4.55 6.83 2.14
N ILE A 166 -4.09 6.00 1.20
CA ILE A 166 -5.02 5.18 0.38
C ILE A 166 -5.89 4.28 1.26
N GLY A 167 -5.36 3.85 2.42
CA GLY A 167 -6.07 3.02 3.40
C GLY A 167 -7.15 3.75 4.20
N ILE A 168 -7.29 5.08 4.06
CA ILE A 168 -8.41 5.80 4.69
C ILE A 168 -9.70 5.65 3.87
N LEU A 169 -9.58 5.29 2.59
CA LEU A 169 -10.70 5.11 1.70
C LEU A 169 -11.46 3.82 2.02
N THR A 170 -12.79 3.94 2.04
CA THR A 170 -13.67 2.77 1.97
C THR A 170 -13.53 2.08 0.61
N HIS A 171 -13.96 0.82 0.52
CA HIS A 171 -13.97 0.06 -0.72
C HIS A 171 -14.76 0.74 -1.84
N LYS A 172 -15.76 1.57 -1.50
CA LYS A 172 -16.56 2.32 -2.48
C LYS A 172 -15.72 3.32 -3.29
N GLU A 173 -14.70 3.92 -2.66
CA GLU A 173 -13.93 5.02 -3.25
C GLU A 173 -12.47 4.63 -3.57
N ARG A 174 -12.02 3.47 -3.09
CA ARG A 174 -10.61 3.03 -3.22
C ARG A 174 -10.09 2.97 -4.65
N PHE A 175 -10.92 2.59 -5.63
CA PHE A 175 -10.50 2.55 -7.04
C PHE A 175 -10.81 3.83 -7.84
N LEU A 176 -11.51 4.82 -7.27
CA LEU A 176 -11.71 6.10 -7.95
C LEU A 176 -10.35 6.78 -8.17
N TYR A 177 -10.04 7.16 -9.41
CA TYR A 177 -8.76 7.78 -9.80
C TYR A 177 -7.53 6.91 -9.48
N HIS A 178 -7.71 5.60 -9.36
CA HIS A 178 -6.63 4.64 -9.20
C HIS A 178 -6.15 4.18 -10.59
N ASP A 179 -5.69 5.14 -11.38
CA ASP A 179 -5.28 5.01 -12.77
C ASP A 179 -4.00 5.84 -13.02
N ASP A 180 -3.92 6.59 -14.12
CA ASP A 180 -2.83 7.52 -14.40
C ASP A 180 -2.77 8.70 -13.41
N ARG A 181 -3.78 8.85 -12.55
CA ARG A 181 -3.91 9.93 -11.55
C ARG A 181 -3.63 9.49 -10.10
N LEU A 182 -3.04 8.30 -9.94
CA LEU A 182 -2.87 7.69 -8.62
C LEU A 182 -1.98 8.55 -7.69
N ASN A 183 -0.93 9.18 -8.21
CA ASN A 183 -0.04 10.00 -7.38
C ASN A 183 -0.74 11.26 -6.88
N GLU A 184 -1.52 11.94 -7.72
CA GLU A 184 -2.34 13.09 -7.33
C GLU A 184 -3.42 12.69 -6.33
N LYS A 185 -4.04 11.53 -6.54
CA LYS A 185 -4.98 10.95 -5.57
C LYS A 185 -4.36 10.77 -4.20
N VAL A 186 -3.12 10.27 -4.11
CA VAL A 186 -2.43 10.10 -2.82
C VAL A 186 -2.33 11.44 -2.08
N VAL A 187 -2.00 12.51 -2.79
CA VAL A 187 -1.85 13.86 -2.20
C VAL A 187 -3.19 14.55 -1.96
N ASP A 188 -4.25 14.22 -2.71
CA ASP A 188 -5.61 14.67 -2.40
C ASP A 188 -6.03 14.22 -0.99
N LEU A 189 -5.79 12.95 -0.69
CA LEU A 189 -6.15 12.36 0.61
C LEU A 189 -5.32 12.92 1.76
N LEU A 190 -4.14 13.49 1.48
CA LEU A 190 -3.30 14.12 2.49
C LEU A 190 -3.97 15.35 3.12
N GLU A 191 -4.86 16.04 2.42
CA GLU A 191 -5.58 17.21 2.96
C GLU A 191 -6.35 16.87 4.25
N PHE A 192 -7.00 15.71 4.26
CA PHE A 192 -7.76 15.24 5.41
C PHE A 192 -6.96 14.24 6.26
N GLY A 193 -6.14 13.41 5.62
CA GLY A 193 -5.36 12.36 6.25
C GLY A 193 -3.98 12.79 6.73
N TYR A 194 -3.68 14.09 6.81
CA TYR A 194 -2.40 14.58 7.34
C TYR A 194 -2.20 14.06 8.78
N PRO A 195 -1.20 13.19 9.04
CA PRO A 195 -0.93 12.69 10.38
C PRO A 195 -0.22 13.73 11.24
N ASN A 196 -0.42 13.66 12.55
CA ASN A 196 0.35 14.43 13.54
C ASN A 196 1.71 13.76 13.82
N LEU A 197 1.72 12.41 13.86
CA LEU A 197 2.92 11.62 14.10
C LEU A 197 2.98 10.47 13.10
N VAL A 198 4.18 10.20 12.59
CA VAL A 198 4.49 9.02 11.79
C VAL A 198 5.48 8.15 12.53
N VAL A 199 5.20 6.84 12.63
CA VAL A 199 6.13 5.82 13.11
C VAL A 199 6.26 4.73 12.06
N THR A 200 7.27 4.84 11.20
CA THR A 200 7.52 3.86 10.13
C THR A 200 8.19 2.61 10.69
N ASP A 201 7.53 1.48 10.49
CA ASP A 201 8.10 0.15 10.70
C ASP A 201 9.00 -0.22 9.51
N ALA A 202 10.30 -0.07 9.74
CA ALA A 202 11.38 -0.39 8.81
C ALA A 202 12.31 -1.48 9.36
N VAL A 203 11.85 -2.29 10.33
CA VAL A 203 12.63 -3.42 10.87
C VAL A 203 12.80 -4.46 9.76
N VAL A 204 11.67 -4.94 9.25
CA VAL A 204 11.61 -5.74 8.01
C VAL A 204 10.84 -4.96 6.96
N ILE A 205 11.49 -4.65 5.84
CA ILE A 205 10.88 -4.00 4.68
C ILE A 205 10.45 -5.03 3.63
N GLY A 206 9.62 -4.61 2.68
CA GLY A 206 9.15 -5.47 1.59
C GLY A 206 9.64 -5.01 0.22
N HIS A 207 10.11 -5.95 -0.61
CA HIS A 207 10.37 -5.72 -2.04
C HIS A 207 9.59 -6.69 -2.95
N GLY A 208 9.64 -6.47 -4.26
CA GLY A 208 8.80 -7.18 -5.22
C GLY A 208 7.41 -6.56 -5.31
N PHE A 209 6.36 -7.30 -4.94
CA PHE A 209 4.99 -6.79 -4.89
C PHE A 209 4.59 -6.42 -3.46
N GLU A 210 4.28 -5.15 -3.18
CA GLU A 210 4.09 -4.61 -1.82
C GLU A 210 2.95 -5.25 -1.01
N SER A 211 2.00 -5.91 -1.67
CA SER A 211 0.89 -6.60 -1.00
C SER A 211 1.18 -8.10 -0.77
N SER A 212 2.25 -8.64 -1.36
CA SER A 212 2.75 -10.00 -1.19
C SER A 212 4.29 -10.03 -1.28
N PRO A 213 5.00 -9.31 -0.38
CA PRO A 213 6.39 -8.95 -0.60
C PRO A 213 7.36 -10.10 -0.32
N TYR A 214 8.58 -9.96 -0.83
CA TYR A 214 9.74 -10.65 -0.27
C TYR A 214 10.30 -9.80 0.88
N PRO A 215 10.46 -10.37 2.08
CA PRO A 215 10.96 -9.62 3.23
C PRO A 215 12.46 -9.37 3.09
N PHE A 216 12.89 -8.19 3.53
CA PHE A 216 14.30 -7.84 3.69
C PHE A 216 14.49 -7.19 5.06
N HIS A 217 15.47 -7.66 5.83
CA HIS A 217 15.76 -7.13 7.16
C HIS A 217 16.62 -5.87 7.05
N LEU A 218 16.06 -4.71 7.41
CA LEU A 218 16.74 -3.42 7.36
C LEU A 218 17.20 -2.97 8.75
N GLY A 219 16.39 -3.23 9.78
CA GLY A 219 16.74 -3.05 11.19
C GLY A 219 16.56 -1.62 11.72
N ALA A 220 15.49 -0.92 11.34
CA ALA A 220 15.27 0.46 11.78
C ALA A 220 13.79 0.80 12.11
N VAL A 221 13.59 1.83 12.91
CA VAL A 221 12.31 2.53 13.09
C VAL A 221 12.53 4.01 12.80
N LEU A 222 11.66 4.61 11.99
CA LEU A 222 11.70 6.06 11.73
C LEU A 222 10.51 6.72 12.43
N ILE A 223 10.75 7.87 13.05
CA ILE A 223 9.72 8.66 13.74
C ILE A 223 9.77 10.09 13.22
N SER A 224 8.62 10.67 12.88
CA SER A 224 8.57 12.03 12.34
C SER A 224 7.27 12.75 12.64
N ASN A 225 7.35 14.09 12.74
CA ASN A 225 6.22 15.01 12.80
C ASN A 225 5.78 15.54 11.42
N ASP A 226 6.45 15.12 10.33
CA ASP A 226 6.13 15.55 8.97
C ASP A 226 6.13 14.34 8.02
N PRO A 227 4.97 13.99 7.42
CA PRO A 227 4.84 12.83 6.55
C PRO A 227 5.63 12.97 5.23
N VAL A 228 5.85 14.19 4.73
CA VAL A 228 6.64 14.42 3.51
C VAL A 228 8.12 14.27 3.82
N ALA A 229 8.58 14.75 4.97
CA ALA A 229 9.97 14.62 5.41
C ALA A 229 10.37 13.15 5.60
N VAL A 230 9.56 12.35 6.30
CA VAL A 230 9.86 10.92 6.50
C VAL A 230 9.82 10.12 5.21
N ASP A 231 8.91 10.44 4.27
CA ASP A 231 8.87 9.79 2.96
C ASP A 231 10.06 10.21 2.07
N THR A 232 10.53 11.45 2.19
CA THR A 232 11.74 11.96 1.51
C THR A 232 12.99 11.20 2.00
N VAL A 233 13.12 11.03 3.32
CA VAL A 233 14.19 10.22 3.92
C VAL A 233 14.07 8.75 3.53
N ALA A 234 12.86 8.19 3.58
CA ALA A 234 12.60 6.81 3.20
C ALA A 234 12.90 6.52 1.72
N ALA A 235 12.63 7.48 0.81
CA ALA A 235 12.99 7.36 -0.59
C ALA A 235 14.50 7.14 -0.77
N ARG A 236 15.33 7.95 -0.08
CA ARG A 236 16.79 7.81 -0.12
C ARG A 236 17.29 6.51 0.52
N ILE A 237 16.68 6.08 1.63
CA ILE A 237 16.95 4.77 2.24
C ILE A 237 16.69 3.63 1.24
N LEU A 238 15.74 3.77 0.32
CA LEU A 238 15.45 2.79 -0.72
C LEU A 238 16.14 3.08 -2.06
N ASN A 239 17.17 3.92 -2.07
CA ASN A 239 17.96 4.31 -3.24
C ASN A 239 17.17 5.01 -4.36
N TYR A 240 16.10 5.73 -4.03
CA TYR A 240 15.43 6.66 -4.93
C TYR A 240 15.84 8.10 -4.62
N GLN A 241 16.01 8.92 -5.65
CA GLN A 241 15.92 10.37 -5.48
C GLN A 241 14.47 10.74 -5.14
N PRO A 242 14.21 11.65 -4.18
CA PRO A 242 12.85 12.07 -3.84
C PRO A 242 12.02 12.53 -5.05
N GLU A 243 12.67 13.12 -6.05
CA GLU A 243 12.07 13.56 -7.31
C GLU A 243 11.58 12.41 -8.21
N GLU A 244 12.10 11.19 -8.03
CA GLU A 244 11.61 10.00 -8.74
C GLU A 244 10.29 9.48 -8.14
N VAL A 245 9.93 9.91 -6.93
CA VAL A 245 8.70 9.52 -6.24
C VAL A 245 7.62 10.57 -6.54
N LEU A 246 6.78 10.29 -7.54
CA LEU A 246 5.88 11.31 -8.12
C LEU A 246 4.87 11.91 -7.12
N HIS A 247 4.41 11.15 -6.13
CA HIS A 247 3.50 11.70 -5.10
C HIS A 247 4.23 12.60 -4.08
N LEU A 248 5.56 12.49 -3.93
CA LEU A 248 6.35 13.45 -3.16
C LEU A 248 6.52 14.76 -3.93
N VAL A 249 6.79 14.69 -5.23
CA VAL A 249 6.84 15.86 -6.13
C VAL A 249 5.51 16.60 -6.09
N GLU A 250 4.40 15.89 -6.26
CA GLU A 250 3.05 16.46 -6.18
C GLU A 250 2.75 17.10 -4.81
N ALA A 251 3.20 16.48 -3.70
CA ALA A 251 3.00 17.03 -2.36
C ALA A 251 3.79 18.32 -2.14
N ARG A 252 5.06 18.37 -2.60
CA ARG A 252 5.90 19.57 -2.59
C ARG A 252 5.26 20.69 -3.41
N ASP A 253 4.84 20.40 -4.64
CA ASP A 253 4.29 21.41 -5.56
C ASP A 253 2.97 22.00 -5.05
N ARG A 254 2.24 21.24 -4.21
CA ARG A 254 1.03 21.69 -3.51
C ARG A 254 1.30 22.34 -2.15
N GLY A 255 2.57 22.50 -1.76
CA GLY A 255 3.00 23.19 -0.54
C GLY A 255 2.83 22.38 0.75
N TYR A 256 2.81 21.05 0.70
CA TYR A 256 2.72 20.22 1.91
C TYR A 256 4.06 20.04 2.63
N GLY A 257 5.19 20.09 1.91
CA GLY A 257 6.51 19.86 2.50
C GLY A 257 7.64 20.16 1.52
N SER A 258 8.86 19.82 1.93
CA SER A 258 10.07 19.98 1.13
C SER A 258 10.70 18.62 0.84
N LEU A 259 11.33 18.50 -0.32
CA LEU A 259 12.17 17.34 -0.68
C LEU A 259 13.66 17.63 -0.48
N VAL A 260 14.00 18.86 -0.07
CA VAL A 260 15.38 19.28 0.17
C VAL A 260 15.82 18.78 1.54
N PHE A 261 16.85 17.93 1.57
CA PHE A 261 17.37 17.34 2.81
C PHE A 261 17.82 18.38 3.84
N GLY A 262 18.35 19.52 3.40
CA GLY A 262 18.74 20.63 4.29
C GLY A 262 17.57 21.25 5.06
N ASP A 263 16.33 21.04 4.62
CA ASP A 263 15.12 21.51 5.31
C ASP A 263 14.61 20.50 6.36
N ILE A 264 15.25 19.32 6.45
CA ILE A 264 14.86 18.22 7.33
C ILE A 264 15.95 18.04 8.40
N GLU A 265 15.57 18.20 9.66
CA GLU A 265 16.43 17.83 10.77
C GLU A 265 16.44 16.30 10.92
N ILE A 266 17.57 15.66 10.65
CA ILE A 266 17.72 14.22 10.82
C ILE A 266 18.52 13.97 12.09
N SER A 267 17.96 13.18 13.00
CA SER A 267 18.65 12.69 14.21
C SER A 267 18.51 11.18 14.31
N GLY A 268 19.27 10.54 15.18
CA GLY A 268 19.33 9.08 15.14
C GLY A 268 20.60 8.50 15.71
N ASP A 269 20.61 7.18 15.87
CA ASP A 269 21.82 6.37 16.08
C ASP A 269 22.21 5.59 14.81
N VAL A 270 21.48 5.78 13.71
CA VAL A 270 21.75 5.20 12.39
C VAL A 270 21.55 6.28 11.31
N SER A 271 22.44 6.28 10.32
CA SER A 271 22.43 7.26 9.22
C SER A 271 21.56 6.80 8.04
N VAL A 272 21.14 7.75 7.20
CA VAL A 272 20.44 7.45 5.94
C VAL A 272 21.35 6.66 5.00
N GLU A 273 22.64 7.01 4.96
CA GLU A 273 23.65 6.41 4.11
C GLU A 273 23.90 4.94 4.48
N GLU A 274 23.96 4.62 5.78
CA GLU A 274 24.10 3.23 6.25
C GLU A 274 22.92 2.37 5.79
N LEU A 275 21.69 2.86 5.95
CA LEU A 275 20.50 2.13 5.54
C LEU A 275 20.37 2.04 4.01
N ALA A 276 20.77 3.09 3.28
CA ALA A 276 20.80 3.08 1.82
C ALA A 276 21.81 2.07 1.27
N GLU A 277 22.97 1.91 1.90
CA GLU A 277 23.95 0.89 1.47
C GLU A 277 23.37 -0.53 1.63
N LYS A 278 22.63 -0.80 2.71
CA LYS A 278 21.96 -2.11 2.90
C LYS A 278 20.97 -2.43 1.79
N THR A 279 20.32 -1.43 1.19
CA THR A 279 19.27 -1.65 0.18
C THR A 279 19.75 -1.48 -1.26
N ARG A 280 21.01 -1.08 -1.48
CA ARG A 280 21.58 -0.73 -2.79
C ARG A 280 21.42 -1.80 -3.87
N HIS A 281 21.43 -3.07 -3.48
CA HIS A 281 21.36 -4.21 -4.40
C HIS A 281 19.98 -4.90 -4.42
N ILE A 282 18.97 -4.32 -3.77
CA ILE A 282 17.62 -4.88 -3.79
C ILE A 282 16.99 -4.64 -5.16
N GLU A 283 16.80 -5.71 -5.92
CA GLU A 283 15.99 -5.67 -7.13
C GLU A 283 14.51 -5.88 -6.82
N SER A 284 13.67 -4.96 -7.31
CA SER A 284 12.21 -5.08 -7.24
C SER A 284 11.63 -5.30 -8.64
N ALA A 285 11.80 -6.51 -9.18
CA ALA A 285 11.48 -6.84 -10.57
C ALA A 285 10.02 -6.50 -10.97
N PHE A 286 9.07 -6.54 -10.04
CA PHE A 286 7.67 -6.17 -10.33
C PHE A 286 7.45 -4.67 -10.61
N GLN A 287 8.44 -3.81 -10.41
CA GLN A 287 8.38 -2.42 -10.84
C GLN A 287 8.50 -2.28 -12.36
N ASP A 288 9.11 -3.25 -13.04
CA ASP A 288 9.26 -3.29 -14.50
C ASP A 288 8.85 -4.67 -15.03
N LEU A 289 7.69 -4.74 -15.67
CA LEU A 289 7.17 -6.00 -16.21
C LEU A 289 8.14 -6.65 -17.21
N GLN A 290 8.99 -5.87 -17.89
CA GLN A 290 9.96 -6.39 -18.85
C GLN A 290 11.12 -7.14 -18.18
N LYS A 291 11.36 -6.92 -16.88
CA LYS A 291 12.40 -7.61 -16.09
C LYS A 291 11.91 -8.91 -15.46
N LEU A 292 10.62 -9.23 -15.58
CA LEU A 292 10.09 -10.48 -15.04
C LEU A 292 10.62 -11.68 -15.82
N LYS A 293 11.07 -12.71 -15.09
CA LYS A 293 11.50 -14.00 -15.66
C LYS A 293 10.27 -14.81 -16.09
N THR A 294 9.79 -14.56 -17.30
CA THR A 294 8.60 -15.22 -17.87
C THR A 294 8.65 -15.23 -19.40
N PRO A 295 8.05 -16.23 -20.08
CA PRO A 295 7.91 -16.21 -21.53
C PRO A 295 6.78 -15.29 -22.01
N ILE A 296 6.03 -14.64 -21.10
CA ILE A 296 5.01 -13.65 -21.45
C ILE A 296 5.68 -12.32 -21.85
N LYS A 297 5.26 -11.74 -22.98
CA LYS A 297 5.65 -10.39 -23.40
C LYS A 297 4.59 -9.38 -22.98
N PHE A 298 5.04 -8.23 -22.48
CA PHE A 298 4.14 -7.17 -22.02
C PHE A 298 4.22 -5.97 -22.97
N TYR A 299 3.06 -5.46 -23.35
CA TYR A 299 2.91 -4.33 -24.25
C TYR A 299 2.17 -3.22 -23.51
N GLU A 300 2.91 -2.20 -23.10
CA GLU A 300 2.38 -1.06 -22.37
C GLU A 300 1.97 0.04 -23.35
N GLY A 301 0.66 0.24 -23.48
CA GLY A 301 0.05 1.25 -24.32
C GLY A 301 -0.52 2.41 -23.50
N VAL A 302 -0.96 3.44 -24.22
CA VAL A 302 -1.56 4.64 -23.62
C VAL A 302 -3.07 4.53 -23.57
N ASN A 303 -3.70 5.26 -22.65
CA ASN A 303 -5.12 5.54 -22.73
C ASN A 303 -5.35 6.58 -23.85
N PRO A 304 -6.09 6.27 -24.94
CA PRO A 304 -6.28 7.20 -26.04
C PRO A 304 -6.93 8.54 -25.66
N LYS A 305 -7.66 8.57 -24.53
CA LYS A 305 -8.31 9.80 -24.04
C LYS A 305 -7.37 10.73 -23.29
N THR A 306 -6.41 10.17 -22.55
CA THR A 306 -5.50 10.97 -21.70
C THR A 306 -4.09 11.07 -22.26
N GLY A 307 -3.72 10.19 -23.19
CA GLY A 307 -2.35 10.07 -23.70
C GLY A 307 -1.38 9.39 -22.74
N ASN A 308 -1.82 9.04 -21.53
CA ASN A 308 -0.95 8.50 -20.48
C ASN A 308 -1.03 6.98 -20.39
N ILE A 309 0.07 6.38 -19.90
CA ILE A 309 0.09 4.99 -19.48
C ILE A 309 -0.69 4.84 -18.17
N CYS A 310 -1.56 3.84 -18.09
CA CYS A 310 -2.39 3.59 -16.91
C CYS A 310 -1.64 2.76 -15.86
N TYR A 311 -0.60 3.35 -15.26
CA TYR A 311 0.27 2.70 -14.28
C TYR A 311 -0.51 2.23 -13.05
N GLY A 312 -1.32 3.10 -12.44
CA GLY A 312 -2.15 2.76 -11.28
C GLY A 312 -3.33 1.83 -11.60
N GLY A 313 -3.73 1.68 -12.85
CA GLY A 313 -4.90 0.89 -13.24
C GLY A 313 -4.52 -0.49 -13.77
N CYS A 314 -4.47 -0.62 -15.10
CA CYS A 314 -4.25 -1.92 -15.75
C CYS A 314 -2.91 -2.54 -15.37
N ILE A 315 -1.83 -1.76 -15.41
CA ILE A 315 -0.48 -2.24 -15.10
C ILE A 315 -0.40 -2.67 -13.63
N CYS A 316 -0.87 -1.84 -12.69
CA CYS A 316 -0.96 -2.19 -11.28
C CYS A 316 -1.72 -3.50 -11.06
N SER A 317 -2.87 -3.67 -11.73
CA SER A 317 -3.71 -4.85 -11.57
C SER A 317 -3.03 -6.12 -12.09
N ILE A 318 -2.33 -6.04 -13.23
CA ILE A 318 -1.56 -7.14 -13.81
C ILE A 318 -0.38 -7.51 -12.91
N LYS A 319 0.45 -6.53 -12.53
CA LYS A 319 1.56 -6.71 -11.60
C LYS A 319 1.10 -7.36 -10.29
N GLY A 320 -0.04 -6.92 -9.74
CA GLY A 320 -0.60 -7.45 -8.50
C GLY A 320 -1.06 -8.91 -8.58
N VAL A 321 -1.76 -9.32 -9.66
CA VAL A 321 -2.18 -10.72 -9.80
C VAL A 321 -1.01 -11.65 -10.09
N LEU A 322 -0.04 -11.21 -10.91
CA LEU A 322 1.16 -11.99 -11.22
C LEU A 322 2.05 -12.12 -9.97
N GLY A 323 2.24 -11.04 -9.22
CA GLY A 323 3.04 -11.04 -7.99
C GLY A 323 2.43 -11.89 -6.89
N THR A 324 1.10 -11.88 -6.75
CA THR A 324 0.40 -12.75 -5.80
C THR A 324 0.49 -14.22 -6.19
N ALA A 325 0.36 -14.54 -7.48
CA ALA A 325 0.51 -15.90 -7.98
C ALA A 325 1.94 -16.42 -7.78
N GLU A 326 2.95 -15.63 -8.15
CA GLU A 326 4.37 -15.99 -7.96
C GLU A 326 4.73 -16.16 -6.49
N LYS A 327 4.22 -15.29 -5.61
CA LYS A 327 4.49 -15.41 -4.17
C LYS A 327 3.91 -16.69 -3.58
N LYS A 328 2.69 -17.07 -3.98
CA LYS A 328 2.04 -18.29 -3.47
C LYS A 328 2.60 -19.56 -4.10
N TYR A 329 2.94 -19.49 -5.38
CA TYR A 329 3.41 -20.63 -6.18
C TYR A 329 4.70 -20.23 -6.92
N PRO A 330 5.86 -20.20 -6.23
CA PRO A 330 7.12 -19.81 -6.83
C PRO A 330 7.45 -20.60 -8.10
N GLY A 331 7.93 -19.91 -9.13
CA GLY A 331 8.20 -20.47 -10.46
C GLY A 331 7.01 -20.45 -11.42
N SER A 332 5.84 -19.97 -11.00
CA SER A 332 4.65 -19.90 -11.85
C SER A 332 4.84 -18.98 -13.05
N LEU A 333 5.55 -17.86 -12.89
CA LEU A 333 5.82 -16.95 -14.00
C LEU A 333 6.84 -17.52 -14.99
N ALA A 334 7.88 -18.19 -14.49
CA ALA A 334 8.90 -18.82 -15.32
C ALA A 334 8.33 -20.00 -16.12
N GLY A 335 7.41 -20.76 -15.52
CA GLY A 335 6.70 -21.88 -16.16
C GLY A 335 5.43 -21.49 -16.91
N ALA A 336 5.12 -20.20 -17.06
CA ALA A 336 3.92 -19.75 -17.74
C ALA A 336 3.91 -20.14 -19.22
N LYS A 337 2.73 -20.25 -19.82
CA LYS A 337 2.58 -20.41 -21.26
C LYS A 337 3.07 -19.15 -22.00
N PRO A 338 3.85 -19.27 -23.09
CA PRO A 338 4.25 -18.11 -23.89
C PRO A 338 3.05 -17.37 -24.50
N GLY A 339 3.14 -16.03 -24.60
CA GLY A 339 2.13 -15.19 -25.24
C GLY A 339 2.31 -13.72 -24.92
N GLY A 340 1.28 -12.91 -25.20
CA GLY A 340 1.33 -11.45 -25.05
C GLY A 340 0.26 -10.89 -24.12
N ILE A 341 0.59 -9.87 -23.32
CA ILE A 341 -0.37 -9.07 -22.55
C ILE A 341 -0.27 -7.61 -22.98
N VAL A 342 -1.34 -7.09 -23.57
CA VAL A 342 -1.48 -5.70 -24.01
C VAL A 342 -2.32 -4.93 -22.99
N MET A 343 -1.78 -3.83 -22.48
CA MET A 343 -2.44 -2.95 -21.51
C MET A 343 -2.61 -1.57 -22.12
N GLY A 344 -3.83 -1.08 -22.28
CA GLY A 344 -4.10 0.16 -23.01
C GLY A 344 -3.93 0.01 -24.53
N TYR A 345 -3.86 1.14 -25.24
CA TYR A 345 -3.75 1.20 -26.69
C TYR A 345 -2.27 1.24 -27.10
N TYR A 346 -1.78 0.14 -27.64
CA TYR A 346 -0.39 -0.04 -28.00
C TYR A 346 -0.13 0.37 -29.45
N ARG A 347 0.87 1.25 -29.65
CA ARG A 347 1.33 1.68 -30.97
C ARG A 347 2.52 0.83 -31.39
N GLY A 348 2.24 -0.18 -32.19
CA GLY A 348 3.22 -1.15 -32.66
C GLY A 348 2.57 -2.48 -33.00
N ASP A 349 3.41 -3.42 -33.44
CA ASP A 349 2.97 -4.77 -33.77
C ASP A 349 2.97 -5.67 -32.54
N VAL A 350 1.99 -6.57 -32.47
CA VAL A 350 1.89 -7.63 -31.45
C VAL A 350 1.80 -8.96 -32.18
N VAL A 351 2.93 -9.66 -32.26
CA VAL A 351 3.10 -10.86 -33.08
C VAL A 351 3.42 -12.07 -32.21
N HIS A 352 2.43 -12.95 -32.06
CA HIS A 352 2.46 -14.15 -31.23
C HIS A 352 1.74 -15.34 -31.91
N PRO A 353 2.23 -15.83 -33.07
CA PRO A 353 1.55 -16.86 -33.86
C PRO A 353 1.26 -18.12 -33.03
N GLY A 354 0.02 -18.62 -33.05
CA GLY A 354 -0.40 -19.79 -32.28
C GLY A 354 -0.47 -19.62 -30.76
N GLN A 355 -0.07 -18.46 -30.22
CA GLN A 355 -0.07 -18.17 -28.78
C GLN A 355 -1.25 -17.27 -28.37
N PRO A 356 -1.67 -17.28 -27.09
CA PRO A 356 -2.68 -16.36 -26.58
C PRO A 356 -2.16 -14.93 -26.47
N VAL A 357 -3.01 -13.96 -26.79
CA VAL A 357 -2.78 -12.54 -26.50
C VAL A 357 -3.95 -11.98 -25.69
N ALA A 358 -3.69 -11.42 -24.52
CA ALA A 358 -4.70 -10.79 -23.68
C ALA A 358 -4.67 -9.27 -23.81
N LEU A 359 -5.81 -8.65 -24.14
CA LEU A 359 -6.00 -7.22 -24.20
C LEU A 359 -6.78 -6.77 -22.96
N ILE A 360 -6.15 -5.91 -22.16
CA ILE A 360 -6.57 -5.53 -20.81
C ILE A 360 -6.98 -4.06 -20.76
N GLY A 361 -8.23 -3.83 -20.36
CA GLY A 361 -8.83 -2.50 -20.27
C GLY A 361 -9.84 -2.24 -21.38
N SER A 362 -10.85 -1.42 -21.11
CA SER A 362 -11.87 -1.05 -22.11
C SER A 362 -11.29 -0.26 -23.29
N CYS A 363 -10.19 0.47 -23.06
CA CYS A 363 -9.44 1.23 -24.08
C CYS A 363 -8.38 0.40 -24.80
N SER A 364 -8.24 -0.91 -24.51
CA SER A 364 -7.16 -1.72 -25.07
C SER A 364 -7.30 -1.96 -26.56
N GLY A 365 -6.17 -1.86 -27.26
CA GLY A 365 -6.08 -2.01 -28.70
C GLY A 365 -4.63 -2.11 -29.18
N VAL A 366 -4.49 -2.49 -30.45
CA VAL A 366 -3.21 -2.57 -31.16
C VAL A 366 -3.39 -1.80 -32.46
N GLU A 367 -2.52 -0.83 -32.72
CA GLU A 367 -2.54 -0.02 -33.94
C GLU A 367 -1.97 -0.78 -35.14
N GLY A 368 -0.86 -1.50 -34.91
CA GLY A 368 -0.19 -2.31 -35.91
C GLY A 368 -0.81 -3.68 -36.13
N ARG A 369 -0.01 -4.61 -36.62
CA ARG A 369 -0.42 -6.00 -36.85
C ARG A 369 -0.64 -6.71 -35.50
N LEU A 370 -1.85 -7.24 -35.30
CA LEU A 370 -2.15 -8.18 -34.23
C LEU A 370 -2.23 -9.60 -34.82
N GLU A 371 -1.19 -10.39 -34.61
CA GLU A 371 -1.16 -11.81 -34.97
C GLU A 371 -1.12 -12.67 -33.71
N CYS A 372 -2.14 -13.50 -33.50
CA CYS A 372 -2.19 -14.41 -32.36
C CYS A 372 -3.04 -15.64 -32.66
N GLY A 373 -2.82 -16.73 -31.91
CA GLY A 373 -3.69 -17.90 -31.98
C GLY A 373 -5.06 -17.65 -31.34
N LYS A 374 -5.11 -16.87 -30.25
CA LYS A 374 -6.35 -16.49 -29.58
C LYS A 374 -6.25 -15.15 -28.87
N ALA A 375 -7.09 -14.19 -29.27
CA ALA A 375 -7.26 -12.93 -28.57
C ALA A 375 -8.25 -13.06 -27.41
N ILE A 376 -7.84 -12.68 -26.21
CA ILE A 376 -8.65 -12.64 -24.99
C ILE A 376 -8.87 -11.17 -24.63
N ARG A 377 -10.13 -10.73 -24.48
CA ARG A 377 -10.42 -9.31 -24.17
C ARG A 377 -11.04 -9.19 -22.79
N ILE A 378 -10.40 -8.43 -21.90
CA ILE A 378 -10.91 -8.08 -20.57
C ILE A 378 -11.27 -6.58 -20.60
N LYS A 379 -12.50 -6.28 -21.02
CA LYS A 379 -13.00 -4.90 -21.26
C LYS A 379 -13.59 -4.25 -20.01
N SER A 380 -12.87 -4.25 -18.88
CA SER A 380 -13.30 -3.55 -17.65
C SER A 380 -12.41 -2.33 -17.36
N CYS A 381 -13.01 -1.26 -16.84
CA CYS A 381 -12.32 -0.06 -16.39
C CYS A 381 -13.08 0.54 -15.20
N PRO A 382 -12.56 0.47 -13.96
CA PRO A 382 -11.30 -0.17 -13.58
C PRO A 382 -11.32 -1.69 -13.86
N VAL A 383 -10.14 -2.26 -14.10
CA VAL A 383 -10.01 -3.71 -14.32
C VAL A 383 -10.32 -4.43 -13.01
N LYS A 384 -11.24 -5.39 -13.05
CA LYS A 384 -11.58 -6.18 -11.87
C LYS A 384 -10.49 -7.22 -11.61
N VAL A 385 -9.85 -7.17 -10.44
CA VAL A 385 -8.81 -8.12 -10.02
C VAL A 385 -9.28 -9.58 -10.13
N ARG A 386 -10.56 -9.86 -9.81
CA ARG A 386 -11.17 -11.18 -9.97
C ARG A 386 -11.09 -11.70 -11.40
N ASP A 387 -11.40 -10.86 -12.39
CA ASP A 387 -11.42 -11.28 -13.80
C ASP A 387 -10.01 -11.63 -14.26
N LEU A 388 -8.99 -10.90 -13.80
CA LEU A 388 -7.59 -11.24 -14.04
C LEU A 388 -7.19 -12.54 -13.32
N ALA A 389 -7.47 -12.65 -12.02
CA ALA A 389 -7.09 -13.82 -11.23
C ALA A 389 -7.73 -15.12 -11.75
N VAL A 390 -8.95 -15.06 -12.30
CA VAL A 390 -9.69 -16.24 -12.78
C VAL A 390 -9.43 -16.51 -14.26
N LEU A 391 -9.53 -15.49 -15.11
CA LEU A 391 -9.49 -15.67 -16.57
C LEU A 391 -8.06 -15.54 -17.09
N LEU A 392 -7.34 -14.49 -16.71
CA LEU A 392 -6.01 -14.23 -17.27
C LEU A 392 -5.02 -15.32 -16.87
N LEU A 393 -4.86 -15.58 -15.57
CA LEU A 393 -3.87 -16.54 -15.07
C LEU A 393 -4.06 -17.93 -15.69
N ARG A 394 -5.31 -18.40 -15.77
CA ARG A 394 -5.66 -19.68 -16.41
C ARG A 394 -5.27 -19.74 -17.90
N LYS A 395 -5.30 -18.62 -18.63
CA LYS A 395 -4.95 -18.61 -20.06
C LYS A 395 -3.45 -18.71 -20.32
N PHE A 396 -2.66 -18.38 -19.31
CA PHE A 396 -1.20 -18.47 -19.33
C PHE A 396 -0.69 -19.66 -18.51
N ASP A 397 -1.56 -20.61 -18.15
CA ASP A 397 -1.25 -21.78 -17.30
C ASP A 397 -0.62 -21.42 -15.95
N ILE A 398 -0.91 -20.21 -15.45
CA ILE A 398 -0.49 -19.75 -14.13
C ILE A 398 -1.54 -20.18 -13.10
N ARG A 399 -1.09 -20.81 -12.01
CA ARG A 399 -1.97 -21.21 -10.92
C ARG A 399 -2.46 -19.98 -10.15
N SER A 400 -3.78 -19.88 -9.98
CA SER A 400 -4.40 -18.74 -9.30
C SER A 400 -4.65 -18.99 -7.81
N PRO A 401 -4.19 -18.09 -6.92
CA PRO A 401 -4.52 -18.14 -5.49
C PRO A 401 -6.02 -18.02 -5.20
N ALA A 402 -6.84 -17.57 -6.15
CA ALA A 402 -8.29 -17.44 -5.99
C ALA A 402 -9.02 -18.79 -5.92
N PHE A 403 -8.40 -19.88 -6.40
CA PHE A 403 -8.96 -21.24 -6.36
C PHE A 403 -8.43 -22.08 -5.21
N ASP A 404 -7.65 -21.48 -4.31
CA ASP A 404 -7.11 -22.18 -3.16
C ASP A 404 -8.21 -22.44 -2.11
N PRO A 405 -8.43 -23.70 -1.69
CA PRO A 405 -9.52 -24.03 -0.77
C PRO A 405 -9.46 -23.29 0.57
N ALA A 406 -8.25 -23.09 1.12
CA ALA A 406 -8.08 -22.38 2.38
C ALA A 406 -8.44 -20.89 2.25
N ASN A 407 -8.00 -20.25 1.16
CA ASN A 407 -8.39 -18.87 0.85
C ASN A 407 -9.92 -18.74 0.67
N ILE A 408 -10.56 -19.67 -0.05
CA ILE A 408 -12.01 -19.66 -0.28
C ILE A 408 -12.77 -19.82 1.03
N ALA A 409 -12.41 -20.80 1.87
CA ALA A 409 -13.08 -21.05 3.14
C ALA A 409 -13.02 -19.81 4.05
N LYS A 410 -11.83 -19.20 4.20
CA LYS A 410 -11.67 -17.96 4.95
C LYS A 410 -12.50 -16.82 4.37
N MET A 411 -12.48 -16.63 3.05
CA MET A 411 -13.25 -15.58 2.37
C MET A 411 -14.75 -15.74 2.64
N LEU A 412 -15.31 -16.94 2.51
CA LEU A 412 -16.72 -17.21 2.79
C LEU A 412 -17.08 -16.93 4.26
N TYR A 413 -16.24 -17.39 5.19
CA TYR A 413 -16.45 -17.17 6.62
C TYR A 413 -16.52 -15.68 6.97
N TYR A 414 -15.51 -14.88 6.58
CA TYR A 414 -15.48 -13.46 6.91
C TYR A 414 -16.50 -12.63 6.12
N SER A 415 -16.86 -13.04 4.90
CA SER A 415 -17.93 -12.38 4.14
C SER A 415 -19.29 -12.63 4.80
N GLY A 416 -19.53 -13.82 5.34
CA GLY A 416 -20.73 -14.14 6.12
C GLY A 416 -20.83 -13.30 7.39
N ILE A 417 -19.72 -13.15 8.13
CA ILE A 417 -19.65 -12.28 9.31
C ILE A 417 -19.94 -10.82 8.95
N GLU A 418 -19.33 -10.32 7.87
CA GLU A 418 -19.55 -8.94 7.41
C GLU A 418 -21.01 -8.71 7.00
N ALA A 419 -21.61 -9.66 6.26
CA ALA A 419 -23.02 -9.60 5.87
C ALA A 419 -23.95 -9.58 7.09
N TYR A 420 -23.72 -10.48 8.06
CA TYR A 420 -24.47 -10.52 9.31
C TYR A 420 -24.34 -9.21 10.08
N SER A 421 -23.12 -8.69 10.22
CA SER A 421 -22.87 -7.42 10.92
C SER A 421 -23.58 -6.24 10.26
N LYS A 422 -23.72 -6.21 8.92
CA LYS A 422 -24.46 -5.16 8.21
C LYS A 422 -25.96 -5.24 8.44
N MET A 423 -26.51 -6.44 8.60
CA MET A 423 -27.94 -6.65 8.91
C MET A 423 -28.31 -6.25 10.34
N THR A 424 -27.38 -6.30 11.28
CA THR A 424 -27.65 -5.93 12.70
C THR A 424 -27.40 -4.46 13.03
N ILE A 425 -26.82 -3.69 12.10
CA ILE A 425 -26.49 -2.26 12.26
C ILE A 425 -27.47 -1.35 11.49
N SER A 426 -28.25 -1.91 10.56
CA SER A 426 -29.44 -1.27 9.95
C SER A 426 -30.63 -1.32 10.91
#